data_AF-A0A2V9B4E8-F1
#
_entry.id   AF-A0A2V9B4E8-F1
#
_cell.length_a   1.000
_cell.length_b   1.000
_cell.length_c   1.000
_cell.angle_alpha   90.00
_cell.angle_beta   90.00
_cell.angle_gamma   90.00
#
_symmetry.space_group_name_H-M   'P 1'
#
loop_
_entity.id
_entity.type
_entity.pdbx_description
1 polymer ?
#
loop_
_entity_poly.entity_id
_entity_poly.type
_entity_poly.pdbx_seq_one_letter_code
_entity_poly.pdbx_strand_id
1 'polypeptide(L)'
;MPCRDLRTKHWRFNAMKPIGWLRWLAAGLCCCVSVCDPAPTLEQEAPFVIQVDAQVSEGELRPVWSYFGYDEANYTYRENGKKLLGELRQLSPTPVYVRVHNLLTSGDGSASLKWGSTNAYAEDAAGKPVYDWKIVDCIFDVFRQKGVRPLVEVGFMPEALSIHPQPYRHDFPKGSVFTGWTYPPRDYAKWEELVYQFTRHLRERYGEAEVRSWLWEVWNEPDIDYWRGSREEFFKLYDYAAEGILRAAPEPKSAVRTLLALPDGMPRNFFVPFWSTAREGAMKRRGRRDRR
;
A
#
# COMPACT_ATOMS: atom_id res chain seq x y z
N MET A 1 -11.24 8.23 22.45
CA MET A 1 -10.20 7.48 23.19
C MET A 1 -8.89 7.63 22.43
N PRO A 2 -7.76 7.98 23.06
CA PRO A 2 -6.48 8.02 22.38
C PRO A 2 -6.12 6.62 21.85
N CYS A 3 -5.51 6.54 20.66
CA CYS A 3 -5.09 5.31 19.96
C CYS A 3 -4.06 4.43 20.72
N ARG A 4 -3.84 4.71 22.02
CA ARG A 4 -2.82 4.09 22.88
C ARG A 4 -3.21 2.70 23.40
N ASP A 5 -4.49 2.35 23.44
CA ASP A 5 -4.97 1.14 24.16
C ASP A 5 -5.24 -0.12 23.32
N LEU A 6 -4.83 -0.16 22.05
CA LEU A 6 -4.89 -1.41 21.28
C LEU A 6 -3.75 -2.34 21.72
N ARG A 7 -4.09 -3.23 22.67
CA ARG A 7 -3.24 -4.22 23.36
C ARG A 7 -2.16 -4.80 22.46
N THR A 8 -0.91 -4.55 22.82
CA THR A 8 0.27 -5.21 22.25
C THR A 8 0.57 -6.49 23.03
N LYS A 9 0.39 -7.65 22.41
CA LYS A 9 1.16 -8.83 22.83
C LYS A 9 2.61 -8.55 22.48
N HIS A 10 3.44 -8.37 23.51
CA HIS A 10 4.86 -8.13 23.35
C HIS A 10 5.51 -9.40 22.80
N TRP A 11 5.93 -9.36 21.55
CA TRP A 11 6.79 -10.39 20.99
C TRP A 11 8.22 -10.11 21.44
N ARG A 12 8.72 -10.98 22.33
CA ARG A 12 10.15 -11.02 22.64
C ARG A 12 10.84 -11.71 21.46
N PHE A 13 11.57 -10.94 20.65
CA PHE A 13 12.58 -11.51 19.79
C PHE A 13 13.67 -12.11 20.68
N ASN A 14 13.83 -13.43 20.67
CA ASN A 14 15.01 -14.04 21.23
C ASN A 14 16.19 -13.64 20.34
N ALA A 15 17.11 -12.86 20.91
CA ALA A 15 18.38 -12.54 20.29
C ALA A 15 19.09 -13.83 19.87
N MET A 16 19.47 -13.92 18.59
CA MET A 16 20.39 -14.95 18.11
C MET A 16 21.70 -14.82 18.91
N LYS A 17 22.14 -15.94 19.49
CA LYS A 17 23.37 -16.01 20.28
C LYS A 17 24.58 -15.75 19.36
N PRO A 18 25.57 -14.94 19.79
CA PRO A 18 26.81 -14.79 19.05
C PRO A 18 27.57 -16.13 19.11
N ILE A 19 27.90 -16.68 17.94
CA ILE A 19 28.72 -17.88 17.85
C ILE A 19 30.18 -17.43 18.04
N GLY A 20 30.75 -17.79 19.18
CA GLY A 20 32.16 -17.55 19.47
C GLY A 20 33.04 -18.50 18.69
N TRP A 21 33.94 -17.95 17.88
CA TRP A 21 35.07 -18.68 17.32
C TRP A 21 36.34 -17.98 17.76
N LEU A 22 37.04 -18.56 18.73
CA LEU A 22 38.42 -18.23 18.99
C LEU A 22 39.20 -19.50 19.33
N ARG A 23 40.35 -19.60 18.66
CA ARG A 23 41.52 -20.48 18.86
C ARG A 23 41.60 -21.68 17.92
N TRP A 24 42.58 -21.64 17.02
CA TRP A 24 43.85 -22.36 17.16
C TRP A 24 44.95 -21.63 16.39
N LEU A 25 46.00 -21.21 17.11
CA LEU A 25 47.32 -20.87 16.57
C LEU A 25 48.22 -22.07 16.89
N ALA A 26 48.86 -22.66 15.88
CA ALA A 26 50.29 -23.00 15.88
C ALA A 26 50.68 -23.98 14.75
N ALA A 27 51.85 -23.69 14.19
CA ALA A 27 52.85 -24.59 13.60
C ALA A 27 52.66 -25.09 12.16
N GLY A 28 53.64 -24.75 11.32
CA GLY A 28 53.83 -25.34 10.00
C GLY A 28 54.78 -24.52 9.12
N LEU A 29 56.03 -24.32 9.56
CA LEU A 29 57.09 -23.78 8.70
C LEU A 29 57.45 -24.87 7.68
N CYS A 30 56.99 -24.73 6.43
CA CYS A 30 57.42 -25.59 5.32
C CYS A 30 57.86 -24.71 4.16
N CYS A 31 59.17 -24.66 3.94
CA CYS A 31 59.79 -24.03 2.78
C CYS A 31 59.34 -24.76 1.51
N CYS A 32 58.40 -24.18 0.78
CA CYS A 32 58.19 -24.47 -0.63
C CYS A 32 58.61 -23.24 -1.41
N VAL A 33 59.75 -23.32 -2.09
CA VAL A 33 60.18 -22.34 -3.09
C VAL A 33 59.17 -22.44 -4.24
N SER A 34 58.09 -21.67 -4.16
CA SER A 34 57.20 -21.48 -5.29
C SER A 34 57.90 -20.55 -6.26
N VAL A 35 58.13 -21.05 -7.48
CA VAL A 35 58.45 -20.21 -8.62
C VAL A 35 57.29 -19.22 -8.75
N CYS A 36 57.54 -17.95 -8.43
CA CYS A 36 56.56 -16.89 -8.62
C CYS A 36 56.34 -16.72 -10.12
N ASP A 37 55.25 -17.27 -10.65
CA ASP A 37 54.68 -16.74 -11.88
C ASP A 37 54.32 -15.27 -11.62
N PRO A 38 54.71 -14.33 -12.50
CA PRO A 38 54.32 -12.95 -12.35
C PRO A 38 52.79 -12.88 -12.34
N ALA A 39 52.24 -12.32 -11.27
CA ALA A 39 50.80 -12.07 -11.18
C ALA A 39 50.34 -11.31 -12.43
N PRO A 40 49.20 -11.67 -13.04
CA PRO A 40 48.67 -10.93 -14.18
C PRO A 40 48.53 -9.46 -13.77
N THR A 41 49.18 -8.58 -14.51
CA THR A 41 49.04 -7.14 -14.37
C THR A 41 47.57 -6.82 -14.62
N LEU A 42 46.83 -6.48 -13.57
CA LEU A 42 45.48 -5.95 -13.71
C LEU A 42 45.61 -4.64 -14.50
N GLU A 43 45.19 -4.62 -15.76
CA GLU A 43 45.06 -3.38 -16.52
C GLU A 43 44.13 -2.46 -15.73
N GLN A 44 44.70 -1.35 -15.25
CA GLN A 44 43.95 -0.32 -14.57
C GLN A 44 43.04 0.35 -15.61
N GLU A 45 41.74 0.04 -15.59
CA GLU A 45 40.77 0.67 -16.48
C GLU A 45 40.94 2.19 -16.44
N ALA A 46 41.02 2.80 -17.63
CA ALA A 46 41.17 4.25 -17.73
C ALA A 46 40.01 4.95 -17.00
N PRO A 47 40.28 6.05 -16.28
CA PRO A 47 39.26 6.70 -15.46
C PRO A 47 38.11 7.21 -16.32
N PHE A 48 36.88 6.85 -15.94
CA PHE A 48 35.67 7.43 -16.53
C PHE A 48 35.50 8.86 -16.00
N VAL A 49 35.50 9.85 -16.89
CA VAL A 49 35.37 11.27 -16.55
C VAL A 49 33.94 11.74 -16.79
N ILE A 50 33.28 12.23 -15.73
CA ILE A 50 31.97 12.87 -15.82
C ILE A 50 32.17 14.39 -15.78
N GLN A 51 31.71 15.09 -16.82
CA GLN A 51 31.71 16.56 -16.88
C GLN A 51 30.28 17.07 -16.70
N VAL A 52 30.10 18.05 -15.81
CA VAL A 52 28.81 18.69 -15.53
C VAL A 52 28.96 20.20 -15.68
N ASP A 53 28.25 20.80 -16.62
CA ASP A 53 28.17 22.25 -16.77
C ASP A 53 26.95 22.80 -16.02
N ALA A 54 27.20 23.44 -14.87
CA ALA A 54 26.14 24.00 -14.03
C ALA A 54 25.47 25.26 -14.63
N GLN A 55 25.98 25.81 -15.74
CA GLN A 55 25.37 26.94 -16.44
C GLN A 55 24.35 26.51 -17.50
N VAL A 56 24.35 25.22 -17.89
CA VAL A 56 23.43 24.67 -18.88
C VAL A 56 22.28 23.95 -18.18
N SER A 57 21.05 24.40 -18.41
CA SER A 57 19.84 23.74 -17.91
C SER A 57 19.12 23.01 -19.04
N GLU A 58 18.78 21.74 -18.83
CA GLU A 58 17.92 20.95 -19.74
C GLU A 58 16.43 20.94 -19.32
N GLY A 59 16.08 21.67 -18.25
CA GLY A 59 14.71 21.77 -17.74
C GLY A 59 14.58 21.43 -16.25
N GLU A 60 13.32 21.32 -15.79
CA GLU A 60 12.98 21.03 -14.40
C GLU A 60 13.11 19.52 -14.10
N LEU A 61 13.96 19.16 -13.15
CA LEU A 61 13.98 17.81 -12.57
C LEU A 61 12.85 17.68 -11.54
N ARG A 62 11.74 17.05 -11.92
CA ARG A 62 10.61 16.81 -11.02
C ARG A 62 10.93 15.69 -10.03
N PRO A 63 10.81 15.91 -8.70
CA PRO A 63 11.06 14.87 -7.71
C PRO A 63 9.98 13.78 -7.74
N VAL A 64 10.29 12.67 -8.40
CA VAL A 64 9.40 11.50 -8.50
C VAL A 64 9.67 10.41 -7.45
N TRP A 65 10.63 10.65 -6.55
CA TRP A 65 11.14 9.65 -5.60
C TRP A 65 10.56 9.77 -4.18
N SER A 66 9.77 10.80 -3.87
CA SER A 66 9.23 11.01 -2.51
C SER A 66 7.95 10.19 -2.23
N TYR A 67 8.00 8.89 -2.53
CA TYR A 67 6.91 7.92 -2.36
C TYR A 67 7.42 6.72 -1.55
N PHE A 68 6.71 6.35 -0.48
CA PHE A 68 7.10 5.26 0.41
C PHE A 68 5.89 4.36 0.68
N GLY A 69 6.13 3.08 1.00
CA GLY A 69 5.07 2.14 1.33
C GLY A 69 5.49 1.12 2.38
N TYR A 70 4.50 0.58 3.11
CA TYR A 70 4.68 -0.54 4.05
C TYR A 70 3.37 -1.31 4.23
N ASP A 71 3.47 -2.58 4.65
CA ASP A 71 2.31 -3.47 4.65
C ASP A 71 1.29 -3.14 5.74
N GLU A 72 1.69 -3.12 7.00
CA GLU A 72 0.73 -3.06 8.10
C GLU A 72 0.38 -1.63 8.51
N ALA A 73 -0.80 -1.14 8.07
CA ALA A 73 -1.30 0.18 8.45
C ALA A 73 -1.36 0.42 9.97
N ASN A 74 -1.50 -0.62 10.78
CA ASN A 74 -1.56 -0.47 12.24
C ASN A 74 -0.21 -0.06 12.87
N TYR A 75 0.91 -0.17 12.15
CA TYR A 75 2.19 0.39 12.61
C TYR A 75 2.28 1.91 12.46
N THR A 76 1.44 2.53 11.62
CA THR A 76 1.41 3.99 11.40
C THR A 76 1.33 4.77 12.70
N TYR A 77 0.41 4.38 13.60
CA TYR A 77 0.16 5.10 14.85
C TYR A 77 1.00 4.62 16.04
N ARG A 78 1.92 3.68 15.83
CA ARG A 78 2.90 3.26 16.84
C ARG A 78 4.07 4.25 16.89
N GLU A 79 4.87 4.15 17.96
CA GLU A 79 5.99 5.06 18.21
C GLU A 79 6.98 5.11 17.03
N ASN A 80 7.43 3.94 16.55
CA ASN A 80 8.37 3.86 15.43
C ASN A 80 7.75 4.32 14.10
N GLY A 81 6.46 4.05 13.84
CA GLY A 81 5.77 4.56 12.65
C GLY A 81 5.71 6.09 12.65
N LYS A 82 5.31 6.69 13.78
CA LYS A 82 5.30 8.15 13.95
C LYS A 82 6.69 8.78 13.81
N LYS A 83 7.74 8.10 14.31
CA LYS A 83 9.13 8.55 14.16
C LYS A 83 9.54 8.52 12.69
N LEU A 84 9.42 7.36 12.04
CA LEU A 84 9.79 7.16 10.63
C LEU A 84 9.11 8.16 9.70
N LEU A 85 7.79 8.34 9.82
CA LEU A 85 7.05 9.29 8.98
C LEU A 85 7.51 10.74 9.18
N GLY A 86 7.92 11.10 10.41
CA GLY A 86 8.51 12.40 10.69
C GLY A 86 9.87 12.59 10.02
N GLU A 87 10.74 11.57 10.10
CA GLU A 87 12.05 11.58 9.46
C GLU A 87 11.94 11.66 7.94
N LEU A 88 11.08 10.82 7.32
CA LEU A 88 10.82 10.86 5.88
C LEU A 88 10.35 12.23 5.43
N ARG A 89 9.43 12.87 6.18
CA ARG A 89 8.98 14.22 5.87
C ARG A 89 10.11 15.24 5.94
N GLN A 90 10.99 15.16 6.94
CA GLN A 90 12.11 16.11 7.12
C GLN A 90 13.18 15.96 6.03
N LEU A 91 13.37 14.76 5.49
CA LEU A 91 14.36 14.48 4.45
C LEU A 91 13.99 15.02 3.06
N SER A 92 12.71 15.32 2.80
CA SER A 92 12.25 15.76 1.48
C SER A 92 11.81 17.23 1.48
N PRO A 93 12.31 18.05 0.53
CA PRO A 93 11.78 19.40 0.29
C PRO A 93 10.42 19.36 -0.41
N THR A 94 10.02 18.21 -0.97
CA THR A 94 8.74 18.00 -1.65
C THR A 94 7.75 17.21 -0.78
N PRO A 95 6.44 17.26 -1.09
CA PRO A 95 5.46 16.43 -0.40
C PRO A 95 5.84 14.95 -0.45
N VAL A 96 5.83 14.31 0.72
CA VAL A 96 6.06 12.86 0.86
C VAL A 96 4.71 12.15 0.80
N TYR A 97 4.59 11.18 -0.10
CA TYR A 97 3.42 10.30 -0.18
C TYR A 97 3.71 8.95 0.48
N VAL A 98 2.72 8.43 1.20
CA VAL A 98 2.83 7.14 1.89
C VAL A 98 1.65 6.23 1.56
N ARG A 99 1.96 4.97 1.23
CA ARG A 99 0.99 3.92 0.90
C ARG A 99 1.00 2.84 1.98
N VAL A 100 -0.18 2.36 2.36
CA VAL A 100 -0.32 1.27 3.34
C VAL A 100 -1.42 0.30 2.93
N HIS A 101 -1.23 -0.98 3.23
CA HIS A 101 -2.26 -1.99 2.99
C HIS A 101 -3.28 -2.08 4.14
N ASN A 102 -4.37 -2.82 3.90
CA ASN A 102 -5.35 -3.24 4.91
C ASN A 102 -6.18 -2.10 5.54
N LEU A 103 -6.46 -1.04 4.79
CA LEU A 103 -7.33 0.05 5.25
C LEU A 103 -8.79 -0.38 5.44
N LEU A 104 -9.25 -1.44 4.76
CA LEU A 104 -10.64 -1.95 4.82
C LEU A 104 -10.77 -3.40 5.33
N THR A 105 -9.66 -4.03 5.74
CA THR A 105 -9.68 -5.39 6.30
C THR A 105 -10.36 -5.41 7.69
N SER A 106 -11.21 -6.41 7.94
CA SER A 106 -11.89 -6.61 9.23
C SER A 106 -10.92 -7.09 10.32
N GLY A 107 -11.18 -6.74 11.58
CA GLY A 107 -10.32 -7.15 12.69
C GLY A 107 -10.41 -6.23 13.91
N ASP A 108 -9.38 -6.24 14.74
CA ASP A 108 -9.34 -5.50 16.01
C ASP A 108 -8.26 -4.41 16.04
N GLY A 109 -7.55 -4.20 14.93
CA GLY A 109 -6.42 -3.28 14.86
C GLY A 109 -5.12 -3.78 15.48
N SER A 110 -5.03 -5.07 15.83
CA SER A 110 -3.77 -5.70 16.20
C SER A 110 -2.89 -5.92 14.96
N ALA A 111 -1.68 -5.36 15.01
CA ALA A 111 -0.68 -5.54 13.97
C ALA A 111 0.09 -6.85 14.21
N SER A 112 0.39 -7.57 13.13
CA SER A 112 1.38 -8.65 13.09
C SER A 112 2.00 -8.67 11.70
N LEU A 113 3.16 -9.31 11.54
CA LEU A 113 3.81 -9.39 10.24
C LEU A 113 2.84 -9.93 9.17
N LYS A 114 2.73 -9.23 8.04
CA LYS A 114 1.78 -9.49 6.94
C LYS A 114 0.29 -9.29 7.29
N TRP A 115 -0.03 -8.58 8.37
CA TRP A 115 -1.43 -8.34 8.79
C TRP A 115 -1.68 -6.94 9.36
N GLY A 116 -2.74 -6.31 8.86
CA GLY A 116 -3.36 -5.12 9.44
C GLY A 116 -4.88 -5.20 9.34
N SER A 117 -5.58 -4.37 10.11
CA SER A 117 -7.04 -4.24 10.05
C SER A 117 -7.50 -2.92 10.66
N THR A 118 -8.62 -2.41 10.17
CA THR A 118 -9.27 -1.21 10.71
C THR A 118 -10.68 -1.47 11.20
N ASN A 119 -11.30 -2.56 10.73
CA ASN A 119 -12.71 -2.86 10.97
C ASN A 119 -13.66 -1.75 10.50
N ALA A 120 -13.29 -1.06 9.42
CA ALA A 120 -14.10 -0.01 8.81
C ALA A 120 -15.52 -0.44 8.44
N TYR A 121 -15.74 -1.74 8.22
CA TYR A 121 -17.02 -2.31 7.83
C TYR A 121 -17.36 -3.58 8.63
N ALA A 122 -18.59 -3.64 9.12
CA ALA A 122 -19.26 -4.82 9.63
C ALA A 122 -20.73 -4.80 9.18
N GLU A 123 -21.46 -5.88 9.46
CA GLU A 123 -22.91 -5.92 9.30
C GLU A 123 -23.58 -6.30 10.63
N ASP A 124 -24.73 -5.69 10.93
CA ASP A 124 -25.54 -6.09 12.06
C ASP A 124 -26.30 -7.42 11.79
N ALA A 125 -27.09 -7.88 12.76
CA ALA A 125 -27.84 -9.14 12.64
C ALA A 125 -28.88 -9.11 11.49
N ALA A 126 -29.27 -7.94 11.00
CA ALA A 126 -30.17 -7.77 9.86
C ALA A 126 -29.42 -7.61 8.53
N GLY A 127 -28.09 -7.71 8.52
CA GLY A 127 -27.25 -7.53 7.33
C GLY A 127 -27.09 -6.06 6.92
N LYS A 128 -27.39 -5.11 7.82
CA LYS A 128 -27.23 -3.68 7.54
C LYS A 128 -25.78 -3.26 7.80
N PRO A 129 -25.15 -2.47 6.90
CA PRO A 129 -23.80 -1.94 7.10
C PRO A 129 -23.66 -1.15 8.41
N VAL A 130 -22.58 -1.42 9.13
CA VAL A 130 -22.10 -0.68 10.30
C VAL A 130 -20.67 -0.23 10.01
N TYR A 131 -20.41 1.07 10.16
CA TYR A 131 -19.10 1.66 9.89
C TYR A 131 -18.43 2.13 11.19
N ASP A 132 -17.17 1.76 11.41
CA ASP A 132 -16.36 2.25 12.53
C ASP A 132 -15.03 2.80 12.03
N TRP A 133 -14.87 4.13 12.11
CA TRP A 133 -13.70 4.83 11.59
C TRP A 133 -12.60 5.04 12.62
N LYS A 134 -12.72 4.53 13.85
CA LYS A 134 -11.74 4.85 14.92
C LYS A 134 -10.30 4.52 14.55
N ILE A 135 -10.05 3.36 13.96
CA ILE A 135 -8.69 2.94 13.60
C ILE A 135 -8.23 3.66 12.33
N VAL A 136 -9.13 3.89 11.37
CA VAL A 136 -8.86 4.74 10.21
C VAL A 136 -8.39 6.13 10.66
N ASP A 137 -9.11 6.76 11.59
CA ASP A 137 -8.76 8.06 12.16
C ASP A 137 -7.38 8.02 12.82
N CYS A 138 -7.05 6.96 13.56
CA CYS A 138 -5.72 6.80 14.15
C CYS A 138 -4.59 6.82 13.11
N ILE A 139 -4.80 6.23 11.94
CA ILE A 139 -3.82 6.16 10.85
C ILE A 139 -3.70 7.53 10.17
N PHE A 140 -4.82 8.07 9.70
CA PHE A 140 -4.84 9.30 8.90
C PHE A 140 -4.53 10.56 9.73
N ASP A 141 -4.87 10.58 11.02
CA ASP A 141 -4.46 11.66 11.92
C ASP A 141 -2.94 11.72 12.05
N VAL A 142 -2.25 10.57 12.03
CA VAL A 142 -0.79 10.55 12.05
C VAL A 142 -0.21 11.04 10.73
N PHE A 143 -0.79 10.67 9.59
CA PHE A 143 -0.37 11.24 8.30
C PHE A 143 -0.45 12.77 8.32
N ARG A 144 -1.59 13.32 8.75
CA ARG A 144 -1.77 14.76 8.90
C ARG A 144 -0.79 15.38 9.89
N GLN A 145 -0.64 14.80 11.08
CA GLN A 145 0.29 15.32 12.11
C GLN A 145 1.74 15.31 11.66
N LYS A 146 2.14 14.34 10.82
CA LYS A 146 3.50 14.23 10.29
C LYS A 146 3.70 14.96 8.96
N GLY A 147 2.65 15.56 8.41
CA GLY A 147 2.71 16.32 7.17
C GLY A 147 3.02 15.46 5.94
N VAL A 148 2.73 14.15 6.00
CA VAL A 148 2.80 13.24 4.85
C VAL A 148 1.41 13.09 4.24
N ARG A 149 1.34 12.83 2.94
CA ARG A 149 0.08 12.63 2.22
C ARG A 149 -0.15 11.15 1.96
N PRO A 150 -1.37 10.63 2.10
CA PRO A 150 -1.65 9.26 1.74
C PRO A 150 -1.74 9.08 0.22
N LEU A 151 -1.17 7.97 -0.25
CA LEU A 151 -1.64 7.24 -1.43
C LEU A 151 -2.57 6.16 -0.89
N VAL A 152 -3.87 6.43 -0.98
CA VAL A 152 -4.92 5.62 -0.35
C VAL A 152 -5.17 4.38 -1.19
N GLU A 153 -4.77 3.23 -0.68
CA GLU A 153 -5.19 1.94 -1.22
C GLU A 153 -6.58 1.58 -0.67
N VAL A 154 -7.55 1.44 -1.57
CA VAL A 154 -8.89 0.96 -1.25
C VAL A 154 -8.86 -0.57 -1.24
N GLY A 155 -8.60 -1.13 -0.06
CA GLY A 155 -8.54 -2.58 0.18
C GLY A 155 -8.11 -2.94 1.61
N PHE A 156 -8.13 -4.21 2.01
CA PHE A 156 -8.67 -5.35 1.25
C PHE A 156 -10.14 -5.63 1.62
N MET A 157 -10.69 -6.79 1.26
CA MET A 157 -12.11 -7.06 1.39
C MET A 157 -12.52 -7.27 2.86
N PRO A 158 -13.50 -6.53 3.42
CA PRO A 158 -14.07 -6.83 4.73
C PRO A 158 -14.63 -8.25 4.83
N GLU A 159 -14.53 -8.87 5.99
CA GLU A 159 -14.95 -10.26 6.23
C GLU A 159 -16.44 -10.47 5.92
N ALA A 160 -17.30 -9.57 6.41
CA ALA A 160 -18.75 -9.65 6.18
C ALA A 160 -19.12 -9.53 4.69
N LEU A 161 -18.27 -8.89 3.88
CA LEU A 161 -18.54 -8.62 2.47
C LEU A 161 -17.86 -9.62 1.52
N SER A 162 -16.84 -10.37 1.96
CA SER A 162 -16.18 -11.38 1.15
C SER A 162 -17.11 -12.52 0.72
N ILE A 163 -17.00 -13.02 -0.52
CA ILE A 163 -17.71 -14.25 -0.95
C ILE A 163 -17.16 -15.50 -0.28
N HIS A 164 -15.93 -15.47 0.22
CA HIS A 164 -15.28 -16.62 0.86
C HIS A 164 -14.55 -16.18 2.15
N PRO A 165 -15.29 -15.83 3.21
CA PRO A 165 -14.71 -15.16 4.37
C PRO A 165 -13.80 -16.04 5.22
N GLN A 166 -14.05 -17.36 5.30
CA GLN A 166 -13.29 -18.25 6.18
C GLN A 166 -12.28 -19.12 5.43
N PRO A 167 -11.06 -19.32 5.97
CA PRO A 167 -10.48 -18.59 7.10
C PRO A 167 -10.24 -17.11 6.75
N TYR A 168 -10.44 -16.18 7.69
CA TYR A 168 -10.24 -14.75 7.41
C TYR A 168 -8.84 -14.26 7.80
N ARG A 169 -8.52 -14.22 9.09
CA ARG A 169 -7.19 -13.86 9.57
C ARG A 169 -6.22 -15.05 9.44
N HIS A 170 -5.05 -14.80 8.85
CA HIS A 170 -3.98 -15.79 8.74
C HIS A 170 -3.03 -15.77 9.95
N ASP A 171 -2.19 -16.80 10.07
CA ASP A 171 -1.21 -16.98 11.16
C ASP A 171 0.23 -17.03 10.60
N PHE A 172 0.68 -15.97 9.91
CA PHE A 172 2.05 -15.90 9.36
C PHE A 172 3.12 -16.15 10.45
N PRO A 173 4.17 -16.95 10.19
CA PRO A 173 4.56 -17.54 8.90
C PRO A 173 3.93 -18.89 8.55
N LYS A 174 2.87 -19.31 9.26
CA LYS A 174 2.19 -20.59 9.02
C LYS A 174 1.02 -20.43 8.06
N GLY A 175 0.88 -21.40 7.16
CA GLY A 175 -0.24 -21.45 6.22
C GLY A 175 -0.19 -20.35 5.14
N SER A 176 -1.30 -20.20 4.43
CA SER A 176 -1.45 -19.16 3.40
C SER A 176 -1.65 -17.79 4.06
N VAL A 177 -0.96 -16.76 3.55
CA VAL A 177 -1.27 -15.36 3.87
C VAL A 177 -2.51 -14.87 3.14
N PHE A 178 -2.79 -15.43 1.96
CA PHE A 178 -3.92 -15.09 1.11
C PHE A 178 -5.14 -15.90 1.54
N THR A 179 -6.01 -15.26 2.30
CA THR A 179 -7.18 -15.86 2.97
C THR A 179 -8.44 -15.08 2.59
N GLY A 180 -9.51 -15.10 3.39
CA GLY A 180 -10.81 -14.57 2.98
C GLY A 180 -10.86 -13.08 2.61
N TRP A 181 -9.83 -12.30 2.90
CA TRP A 181 -9.70 -10.89 2.50
C TRP A 181 -9.31 -10.67 1.04
N THR A 182 -8.89 -11.71 0.30
CA THR A 182 -8.46 -11.61 -1.11
C THR A 182 -9.59 -11.85 -2.14
N TYR A 183 -10.79 -12.14 -1.67
CA TYR A 183 -11.93 -12.53 -2.52
C TYR A 183 -12.81 -11.33 -2.90
N PRO A 184 -13.57 -11.44 -4.01
CA PRO A 184 -14.56 -10.44 -4.41
C PRO A 184 -15.64 -10.17 -3.35
N PRO A 185 -16.33 -9.03 -3.44
CA PRO A 185 -17.48 -8.76 -2.60
C PRO A 185 -18.68 -9.59 -3.06
N ARG A 186 -19.46 -10.11 -2.11
CA ARG A 186 -20.77 -10.75 -2.36
C ARG A 186 -21.82 -9.76 -2.84
N ASP A 187 -21.63 -8.48 -2.54
CA ASP A 187 -22.50 -7.38 -2.96
C ASP A 187 -21.67 -6.16 -3.37
N TYR A 188 -21.66 -5.88 -4.68
CA TYR A 188 -20.90 -4.76 -5.23
C TYR A 188 -21.52 -3.39 -4.90
N ALA A 189 -22.83 -3.31 -4.64
CA ALA A 189 -23.47 -2.07 -4.23
C ALA A 189 -23.08 -1.72 -2.78
N LYS A 190 -23.00 -2.72 -1.89
CA LYS A 190 -22.43 -2.54 -0.55
C LYS A 190 -20.95 -2.17 -0.59
N TRP A 191 -20.18 -2.70 -1.54
CA TRP A 191 -18.79 -2.29 -1.77
C TRP A 191 -18.67 -0.83 -2.19
N GLU A 192 -19.41 -0.38 -3.22
CA GLU A 192 -19.45 1.05 -3.61
C GLU A 192 -19.85 1.94 -2.44
N GLU A 193 -20.88 1.54 -1.67
CA GLU A 193 -21.35 2.33 -0.54
C GLU A 193 -20.31 2.39 0.58
N LEU A 194 -19.59 1.31 0.88
CA LEU A 194 -18.44 1.35 1.81
C LEU A 194 -17.39 2.35 1.33
N VAL A 195 -16.98 2.30 0.06
CA VAL A 195 -15.97 3.20 -0.47
C VAL A 195 -16.46 4.65 -0.44
N TYR A 196 -17.72 4.90 -0.77
CA TYR A 196 -18.35 6.22 -0.65
C TYR A 196 -18.32 6.73 0.80
N GLN A 197 -18.74 5.93 1.78
CA GLN A 197 -18.78 6.32 3.19
C GLN A 197 -17.37 6.57 3.74
N PHE A 198 -16.40 5.74 3.35
CA PHE A 198 -14.99 5.91 3.70
C PHE A 198 -14.42 7.22 3.15
N THR A 199 -14.56 7.48 1.85
CA THR A 199 -14.09 8.72 1.23
C THR A 199 -14.83 9.94 1.79
N ARG A 200 -16.14 9.84 2.03
CA ARG A 200 -16.93 10.93 2.61
C ARG A 200 -16.46 11.26 4.03
N HIS A 201 -16.23 10.25 4.87
CA HIS A 201 -15.72 10.42 6.22
C HIS A 201 -14.35 11.11 6.22
N LEU A 202 -13.42 10.66 5.37
CA LEU A 202 -12.11 11.30 5.21
C LEU A 202 -12.23 12.77 4.78
N ARG A 203 -13.11 13.06 3.81
CA ARG A 203 -13.37 14.44 3.36
C ARG A 203 -13.96 15.31 4.47
N GLU A 204 -14.92 14.80 5.22
CA GLU A 204 -15.56 15.50 6.33
C GLU A 204 -14.56 15.80 7.47
N ARG A 205 -13.67 14.85 7.78
CA ARG A 205 -12.69 14.99 8.86
C ARG A 205 -11.48 15.86 8.49
N TYR A 206 -10.95 15.69 7.28
CA TYR A 206 -9.68 16.31 6.87
C TYR A 206 -9.87 17.56 6.00
N GLY A 207 -11.07 17.75 5.46
CA GLY A 207 -11.42 18.86 4.58
C GLY A 207 -11.17 18.52 3.10
N GLU A 208 -11.97 19.14 2.24
CA GLU A 208 -11.96 18.88 0.80
C GLU A 208 -10.60 19.15 0.16
N ALA A 209 -9.97 20.31 0.46
CA ALA A 209 -8.69 20.67 -0.11
C ALA A 209 -7.56 19.68 0.23
N GLU A 210 -7.59 19.13 1.44
CA GLU A 210 -6.62 18.14 1.90
C GLU A 210 -6.82 16.82 1.15
N VAL A 211 -8.03 16.28 1.15
CA VAL A 211 -8.38 15.02 0.46
C VAL A 211 -8.18 15.12 -1.05
N ARG A 212 -8.42 16.31 -1.62
CA ARG A 212 -8.13 16.59 -3.03
C ARG A 212 -6.65 16.42 -3.34
N SER A 213 -5.76 16.62 -2.37
CA SER A 213 -4.31 16.50 -2.57
C SER A 213 -3.79 15.06 -2.52
N TRP A 214 -4.61 14.11 -2.10
CA TRP A 214 -4.25 12.70 -1.94
C TRP A 214 -4.33 11.94 -3.26
N LEU A 215 -3.64 10.80 -3.28
CA LEU A 215 -3.70 9.85 -4.40
C LEU A 215 -4.59 8.67 -4.01
N TRP A 216 -5.22 8.04 -5.01
CA TRP A 216 -6.15 6.94 -4.80
C TRP A 216 -5.82 5.76 -5.72
N GLU A 217 -5.83 4.57 -5.14
CA GLU A 217 -5.59 3.29 -5.81
C GLU A 217 -6.63 2.29 -5.35
N VAL A 218 -7.07 1.42 -6.26
CA VAL A 218 -7.99 0.34 -5.92
C VAL A 218 -7.21 -0.96 -5.92
N TRP A 219 -7.18 -1.63 -4.76
CA TRP A 219 -6.52 -2.91 -4.54
C TRP A 219 -4.98 -2.90 -4.68
N ASN A 220 -4.39 -4.10 -4.60
CA ASN A 220 -2.96 -4.35 -4.81
C ASN A 220 -2.75 -5.62 -5.65
N GLU A 221 -1.85 -5.56 -6.64
CA GLU A 221 -1.35 -6.72 -7.43
C GLU A 221 -2.43 -7.78 -7.76
N PRO A 222 -3.50 -7.40 -8.47
CA PRO A 222 -4.61 -8.31 -8.76
C PRO A 222 -4.25 -9.45 -9.73
N ASP A 223 -3.04 -9.43 -10.27
CA ASP A 223 -2.45 -10.46 -11.12
C ASP A 223 -1.84 -11.63 -10.33
N ILE A 224 -1.72 -11.51 -9.01
CA ILE A 224 -1.27 -12.59 -8.11
C ILE A 224 -2.31 -12.89 -7.01
N ASP A 225 -1.96 -13.73 -6.04
CA ASP A 225 -2.85 -14.25 -5.01
C ASP A 225 -3.51 -13.19 -4.08
N TYR A 226 -3.15 -11.90 -4.20
CA TYR A 226 -3.90 -10.79 -3.61
C TYR A 226 -5.33 -10.71 -4.13
N TRP A 227 -5.65 -11.31 -5.28
CA TRP A 227 -6.99 -11.38 -5.84
C TRP A 227 -7.36 -12.81 -6.23
N ARG A 228 -8.51 -13.28 -5.73
CA ARG A 228 -9.03 -14.65 -5.99
C ARG A 228 -10.26 -14.67 -6.92
N GLY A 229 -10.68 -13.51 -7.42
CA GLY A 229 -11.75 -13.40 -8.41
C GLY A 229 -11.26 -13.51 -9.84
N SER A 230 -12.20 -13.50 -10.78
CA SER A 230 -11.90 -13.30 -12.20
C SER A 230 -11.42 -11.87 -12.49
N ARG A 231 -10.85 -11.67 -13.68
CA ARG A 231 -10.46 -10.35 -14.19
C ARG A 231 -11.67 -9.43 -14.34
N GLU A 232 -12.79 -9.96 -14.82
CA GLU A 232 -14.04 -9.23 -15.01
C GLU A 232 -14.61 -8.76 -13.66
N GLU A 233 -14.53 -9.60 -12.63
CA GLU A 233 -14.89 -9.23 -11.26
C GLU A 233 -13.97 -8.14 -10.70
N PHE A 234 -12.67 -8.18 -11.02
CA PHE A 234 -11.76 -7.11 -10.62
C PHE A 234 -12.11 -5.77 -11.28
N PHE A 235 -12.39 -5.76 -12.59
CA PHE A 235 -12.83 -4.54 -13.27
C PHE A 235 -14.15 -4.02 -12.72
N LYS A 236 -15.06 -4.92 -12.34
CA LYS A 236 -16.28 -4.54 -11.62
C LYS A 236 -15.97 -3.97 -10.24
N LEU A 237 -15.04 -4.55 -9.46
CA LEU A 237 -14.61 -4.02 -8.16
C LEU A 237 -14.09 -2.59 -8.31
N TYR A 238 -13.24 -2.38 -9.31
CA TYR A 238 -12.66 -1.08 -9.66
C TYR A 238 -13.73 -0.04 -9.98
N ASP A 239 -14.66 -0.36 -10.89
CA ASP A 239 -15.72 0.56 -11.29
C ASP A 239 -16.58 1.02 -10.11
N TYR A 240 -16.95 0.10 -9.21
CA TYR A 240 -17.78 0.41 -8.05
C TYR A 240 -16.99 1.21 -6.98
N ALA A 241 -15.70 0.92 -6.78
CA ALA A 241 -14.84 1.72 -5.90
C ALA A 241 -14.65 3.15 -6.45
N ALA A 242 -14.34 3.26 -7.73
CA ALA A 242 -14.20 4.52 -8.45
C ALA A 242 -15.43 5.42 -8.32
N GLU A 243 -16.62 4.85 -8.55
CA GLU A 243 -17.89 5.56 -8.41
C GLU A 243 -18.10 6.04 -6.96
N GLY A 244 -17.79 5.20 -5.97
CA GLY A 244 -17.87 5.57 -4.56
C GLY A 244 -16.97 6.76 -4.21
N ILE A 245 -15.71 6.75 -4.67
CA ILE A 245 -14.76 7.86 -4.50
C ILE A 245 -15.29 9.12 -5.17
N LEU A 246 -15.69 9.06 -6.44
CA LEU A 246 -16.11 10.23 -7.21
C LEU A 246 -17.43 10.83 -6.69
N ARG A 247 -18.36 10.00 -6.20
CA ARG A 247 -19.56 10.47 -5.49
C ARG A 247 -19.21 11.26 -4.23
N ALA A 248 -18.18 10.84 -3.50
CA ALA A 248 -17.76 11.48 -2.26
C ALA A 248 -16.74 12.61 -2.47
N ALA A 249 -16.01 12.67 -3.58
CA ALA A 249 -15.00 13.67 -3.86
C ALA A 249 -14.90 13.88 -5.39
N PRO A 250 -15.68 14.81 -5.97
CA PRO A 250 -15.84 14.92 -7.43
C PRO A 250 -14.62 15.47 -8.19
N GLU A 251 -13.60 16.01 -7.50
CA GLU A 251 -12.37 16.56 -8.14
C GLU A 251 -11.04 16.11 -7.49
N PRO A 252 -10.77 14.82 -7.22
CA PRO A 252 -9.49 14.44 -6.59
C PRO A 252 -8.32 14.79 -7.53
N LYS A 253 -7.14 15.20 -7.01
CA LYS A 253 -5.94 15.52 -7.82
C LYS A 253 -5.60 14.41 -8.80
N SER A 254 -5.78 13.17 -8.37
CA SER A 254 -5.84 12.00 -9.24
C SER A 254 -7.30 11.57 -9.33
N ALA A 255 -8.08 12.16 -10.23
CA ALA A 255 -9.35 11.59 -10.65
C ALA A 255 -9.09 10.15 -11.09
N VAL A 256 -9.40 9.15 -10.26
CA VAL A 256 -9.44 7.70 -10.54
C VAL A 256 -8.61 7.32 -11.78
N ARG A 257 -7.32 7.62 -11.73
CA ARG A 257 -6.32 7.30 -12.75
C ARG A 257 -5.32 6.45 -12.03
N THR A 258 -5.77 5.28 -11.60
CA THR A 258 -4.90 4.30 -10.97
C THR A 258 -3.80 3.94 -11.97
N LEU A 259 -2.55 4.05 -11.52
CA LEU A 259 -1.44 3.29 -12.06
C LEU A 259 -1.78 1.82 -11.85
N LEU A 260 -2.49 1.20 -12.79
CA LEU A 260 -2.40 -0.24 -12.94
C LEU A 260 -1.02 -0.51 -13.53
N ALA A 261 -0.09 -1.00 -12.71
CA ALA A 261 0.98 -1.82 -13.24
C ALA A 261 0.31 -3.10 -13.76
N LEU A 262 -0.08 -3.09 -15.03
CA LEU A 262 -0.44 -4.33 -15.73
C LEU A 262 0.88 -5.01 -16.14
N PRO A 263 0.96 -6.35 -16.04
CA PRO A 263 2.20 -7.09 -16.28
C PRO A 263 2.80 -6.85 -17.68
N ASP A 264 4.13 -6.98 -17.74
CA ASP A 264 4.93 -6.83 -18.96
C ASP A 264 4.43 -7.76 -20.08
N GLY A 265 4.22 -7.19 -21.28
CA GLY A 265 3.84 -7.92 -22.49
C GLY A 265 2.51 -7.51 -23.14
N MET A 266 1.74 -6.57 -22.56
CA MET A 266 0.47 -6.15 -23.15
C MET A 266 0.66 -4.97 -24.14
N PRO A 267 0.17 -5.05 -25.40
CA PRO A 267 0.38 -3.99 -26.39
C PRO A 267 -0.29 -2.67 -26.00
N ARG A 268 0.38 -1.55 -26.32
CA ARG A 268 -0.07 -0.15 -26.08
C ARG A 268 -1.50 0.17 -26.58
N ASN A 269 -2.10 -0.69 -27.40
CA ASN A 269 -3.46 -0.55 -27.93
C ASN A 269 -4.57 -0.88 -26.90
N PHE A 270 -4.21 -1.35 -25.70
CA PHE A 270 -5.16 -1.67 -24.61
C PHE A 270 -5.59 -0.45 -23.78
N PHE A 271 -4.85 0.66 -23.86
CA PHE A 271 -5.14 1.86 -23.07
C PHE A 271 -6.43 2.55 -23.53
N VAL A 272 -6.73 2.60 -24.83
CA VAL A 272 -7.90 3.35 -25.35
C VAL A 272 -9.25 2.70 -24.99
N PRO A 273 -9.42 1.37 -25.08
CA PRO A 273 -10.70 0.74 -24.72
C PRO A 273 -10.99 0.75 -23.22
N PHE A 274 -10.00 0.54 -22.35
CA PHE A 274 -10.19 0.49 -20.89
C PHE A 274 -10.75 1.82 -20.34
N TRP A 275 -10.16 2.95 -20.75
CA TRP A 275 -10.65 4.28 -20.36
C TRP A 275 -11.99 4.63 -21.00
N SER A 276 -12.28 4.13 -22.23
CA SER A 276 -13.58 4.32 -22.86
C SER A 276 -14.69 3.51 -22.18
N THR A 277 -14.45 2.25 -21.84
CA THR A 277 -15.45 1.33 -21.26
C THR A 277 -15.71 1.64 -19.79
N ALA A 278 -14.68 1.97 -18.99
CA ALA A 278 -14.88 2.40 -17.60
C ALA A 278 -15.64 3.74 -17.54
N ARG A 279 -15.29 4.70 -18.41
CA ARG A 279 -15.97 6.00 -18.49
C ARG A 279 -17.40 5.87 -19.03
N GLU A 280 -17.64 5.05 -20.04
CA GLU A 280 -18.99 4.77 -20.55
C GLU A 280 -19.83 3.98 -19.54
N GLY A 281 -19.24 3.01 -18.85
CA GLY A 281 -19.91 2.21 -17.81
C GLY A 281 -20.30 3.05 -16.59
N ALA A 282 -19.43 3.96 -16.14
CA ALA A 282 -19.72 4.92 -15.08
C ALA A 282 -20.77 5.96 -15.53
N MET A 283 -20.61 6.55 -16.73
CA MET A 283 -21.59 7.52 -17.27
C MET A 283 -22.97 6.91 -17.52
N LYS A 284 -23.05 5.69 -18.08
CA LYS A 284 -24.33 4.98 -18.30
C LYS A 284 -25.03 4.66 -16.98
N ARG A 285 -24.27 4.36 -15.91
CA ARG A 285 -24.83 4.14 -14.56
C ARG A 285 -25.34 5.44 -13.93
N ARG A 286 -24.57 6.52 -14.02
CA ARG A 286 -24.98 7.86 -13.55
C ARG A 286 -26.28 8.33 -14.22
N GLY A 287 -26.37 8.21 -15.54
CA GLY A 287 -27.58 8.56 -16.30
C GLY A 287 -28.81 7.67 -16.04
N ARG A 288 -28.64 6.51 -15.39
CA ARG A 288 -29.74 5.59 -15.02
C ARG A 288 -30.25 5.84 -13.58
N ARG A 289 -29.42 6.43 -12.71
CA ARG A 289 -29.81 6.85 -11.35
C ARG A 289 -30.56 8.18 -11.35
N ASP A 290 -30.16 9.13 -12.19
CA ASP A 290 -30.84 10.45 -12.30
C ASP A 290 -32.25 10.37 -12.94
N ARG A 291 -32.69 9.18 -13.39
CA ARG A 291 -34.01 8.93 -13.99
C ARG A 291 -34.94 8.09 -13.11
N ARG A 292 -34.60 7.85 -11.83
CA ARG A 292 -35.45 7.15 -10.86
C ARG A 292 -35.77 8.01 -9.67
#